data_AF-A0A2S9GMS3-F1
#
_entry.id   AF-A0A2S9GMS3-F1
#
_cell.length_a   1.000
_cell.length_b   1.000
_cell.length_c   1.000
_cell.angle_alpha   90.00
_cell.angle_beta   90.00
_cell.angle_gamma   90.00
#
_symmetry.space_group_name_H-M   'P 1'
#
loop_
_entity.id
_entity.type
_entity.pdbx_description
1 polymer ?
#
loop_
_entity_poly.entity_id
_entity_poly.type
_entity_poly.pdbx_seq_one_letter_code
_entity_poly.pdbx_strand_id
1 'polypeptide(L)' 'YLAGFPGQGAYACANAFLDATARYRHSLGDRTVSVAWTAWRGLGMGSTSGFVAAQLAALGMGTIGADDAMRALDSAMRGD' A
#
# COMPACT_ATOMS: atom_id res chain seq x y z
N TYR A 1 4.09 5.77 -2.34
CA TYR A 1 4.29 4.72 -3.36
C TYR A 1 5.67 4.81 -3.95
N LEU A 2 6.36 3.68 -4.09
CA LEU A 2 7.78 3.69 -4.43
C LEU A 2 7.98 3.95 -5.93
N ALA A 3 8.44 5.15 -6.24
CA ALA A 3 9.13 5.42 -7.49
C ALA A 3 10.37 4.51 -7.54
N GLY A 4 10.29 3.39 -8.25
CA GLY A 4 11.43 2.46 -8.28
C GLY A 4 11.21 1.12 -8.97
N PHE A 5 9.96 0.70 -9.24
CA PHE A 5 9.70 -0.57 -9.92
C PHE A 5 9.46 -0.36 -11.43
N PRO A 6 10.37 -0.83 -12.31
CA PRO A 6 10.14 -0.81 -13.74
C PRO A 6 8.82 -1.51 -14.09
N GLY A 7 8.04 -0.89 -14.99
CA GLY A 7 6.74 -1.42 -15.42
C GLY A 7 5.55 -1.10 -14.50
N GLN A 8 5.76 -0.48 -13.33
CA GLN A 8 4.69 -0.15 -12.38
C GLN A 8 4.21 1.31 -12.47
N GLY A 9 4.56 2.06 -13.53
CA GLY A 9 4.24 3.48 -13.64
C GLY A 9 2.73 3.78 -13.55
N ALA A 10 1.91 3.04 -14.30
CA ALA A 10 0.45 3.20 -14.23
C ALA A 10 -0.11 2.83 -12.84
N TYR A 11 0.42 1.76 -12.23
CA TYR A 11 0.03 1.34 -10.88
C TYR A 11 0.42 2.39 -9.83
N ALA A 12 1.59 3.01 -9.95
CA ALA A 12 2.05 4.07 -9.07
C ALA A 12 1.19 5.33 -9.21
N CYS A 13 0.82 5.73 -10.43
CA CYS A 13 -0.07 6.86 -10.67
C CYS A 13 -1.47 6.65 -10.07
N ALA A 14 -2.07 5.47 -10.29
CA ALA A 14 -3.39 5.15 -9.73
C ALA A 14 -3.37 5.17 -8.20
N ASN A 15 -2.33 4.63 -7.60
CA ASN A 15 -2.14 4.65 -6.16
C ASN A 15 -1.91 6.08 -5.62
N ALA A 16 -1.08 6.90 -6.28
CA ALA A 16 -0.87 8.29 -5.91
C ALA A 16 -2.18 9.13 -5.98
N PHE A 17 -3.07 8.80 -6.93
CA PHE A 17 -4.40 9.38 -7.00
C PHE A 17 -5.25 9.05 -5.76
N LEU A 18 -5.18 7.81 -5.23
CA LEU A 18 -5.90 7.44 -4.00
C LEU A 18 -5.39 8.25 -2.80
N ASP A 19 -4.08 8.42 -2.64
CA ASP A 19 -3.50 9.25 -1.58
C ASP A 19 -3.94 10.71 -1.68
N ALA A 20 -3.96 11.26 -2.89
CA ALA A 20 -4.40 12.63 -3.12
C ALA A 20 -5.90 12.78 -2.84
N THR A 21 -6.70 11.80 -3.23
CA THR A 21 -8.16 11.79 -2.99
C THR A 21 -8.48 11.73 -1.50
N ALA A 22 -7.81 10.86 -0.74
CA ALA A 22 -8.00 10.78 0.70
C ALA A 22 -7.70 12.12 1.39
N ARG A 23 -6.57 12.76 1.04
CA ARG A 23 -6.21 14.10 1.53
C ARG A 23 -7.22 15.17 1.15
N TYR A 24 -7.69 15.14 -0.10
CA TYR A 24 -8.71 16.08 -0.58
C TYR A 24 -10.02 15.92 0.20
N ARG A 25 -10.52 14.71 0.37
CA ARG A 25 -11.75 14.44 1.14
C ARG A 25 -11.61 14.82 2.62
N HIS A 26 -10.46 14.54 3.23
CA HIS A 26 -10.17 14.99 4.58
C HIS A 26 -10.22 16.52 4.69
N SER A 27 -9.73 17.26 3.68
CA SER A 27 -9.86 18.73 3.66
C SER A 27 -11.30 19.25 3.57
N LEU A 28 -12.24 18.39 3.16
CA LEU A 28 -13.68 18.67 3.13
C LEU A 28 -14.41 18.21 4.41
N GLY A 29 -13.70 17.65 5.39
CA GLY A 29 -14.27 17.14 6.64
C GLY A 29 -14.75 15.69 6.59
N ASP A 30 -14.53 14.98 5.48
CA ASP A 30 -14.81 13.55 5.38
C ASP A 30 -13.70 12.72 6.05
N ARG A 31 -14.06 11.66 6.77
CA ARG A 31 -13.11 10.68 7.29
C ARG A 31 -12.73 9.68 6.20
N THR A 32 -11.59 9.88 5.54
CA THR A 32 -11.11 9.02 4.44
C THR A 32 -9.62 8.73 4.60
N VAL A 33 -9.26 7.45 4.72
CA VAL A 33 -7.87 6.99 4.84
C VAL A 33 -7.41 6.27 3.56
N SER A 34 -6.18 6.55 3.13
CA SER A 34 -5.44 5.78 2.11
C SER A 34 -4.29 5.04 2.78
N VAL A 35 -4.14 3.74 2.51
CA VAL A 35 -3.06 2.92 3.09
C VAL A 35 -2.18 2.36 1.98
N ALA A 36 -0.92 2.77 1.99
CA ALA A 36 0.10 2.29 1.07
C ALA A 36 0.70 0.96 1.57
N TRP A 37 0.08 -0.16 1.21
CA TRP A 37 0.53 -1.49 1.62
C TRP A 37 1.82 -1.95 0.93
N THR A 38 2.65 -2.70 1.67
CA THR A 38 3.63 -3.62 1.08
C THR A 38 2.94 -4.90 0.58
N ALA A 39 3.67 -5.83 -0.06
CA ALA A 39 3.11 -7.11 -0.48
C ALA A 39 2.60 -7.93 0.72
N TRP A 40 1.41 -8.53 0.53
CA TRP A 40 0.79 -9.40 1.50
C TRP A 40 1.38 -10.82 1.36
N ARG A 41 1.82 -11.38 2.48
CA ARG A 41 2.51 -12.66 2.52
C ARG A 41 1.53 -13.80 2.23
N GLY A 42 1.81 -14.59 1.20
CA GLY A 42 1.00 -15.75 0.84
C GLY A 42 -0.38 -15.43 0.26
N LEU A 43 -0.75 -14.16 0.10
CA LEU A 43 -2.04 -13.72 -0.42
C LEU A 43 -1.92 -12.61 -1.48
N GLY A 44 -2.94 -12.51 -2.33
CA GLY A 44 -3.13 -11.37 -3.24
C GLY A 44 -2.09 -11.26 -4.35
N MET A 45 -1.96 -10.05 -4.92
CA MET A 45 -1.15 -9.77 -6.11
C MET A 45 0.36 -10.01 -5.91
N GLY A 46 0.84 -10.01 -4.65
CA GLY A 46 2.25 -10.22 -4.32
C GLY A 46 2.63 -11.67 -4.05
N SER A 47 1.67 -12.59 -3.88
CA SER A 47 1.94 -13.97 -3.44
C SER A 47 2.39 -14.91 -4.56
N THR A 48 2.09 -14.56 -5.81
CA THR A 48 2.39 -15.40 -6.98
C THR A 48 3.64 -14.97 -7.73
N SER A 49 4.26 -13.85 -7.35
CA SER A 49 5.40 -13.28 -8.06
C SER A 49 6.65 -13.22 -7.18
N GLY A 50 7.55 -14.20 -7.34
CA GLY A 50 8.88 -14.16 -6.74
C GLY A 50 9.67 -12.91 -7.13
N PHE A 51 9.39 -12.34 -8.30
CA PHE A 51 9.97 -11.08 -8.77
C PHE A 51 9.57 -9.88 -7.90
N VAL A 52 8.30 -9.81 -7.46
CA VAL A 52 7.82 -8.73 -6.56
C VAL A 52 8.47 -8.86 -5.19
N ALA A 53 8.56 -10.08 -4.65
CA ALA A 53 9.21 -10.32 -3.37
C ALA A 53 10.71 -9.95 -3.39
N ALA A 54 11.44 -10.32 -4.45
CA ALA A 54 12.85 -9.97 -4.61
C ALA A 54 13.07 -8.46 -4.73
N GLN A 55 12.19 -7.76 -5.44
CA GLN A 55 12.25 -6.30 -5.60
C GLN A 55 11.99 -5.55 -4.29
N LEU A 56 10.99 -5.99 -3.51
CA LEU A 56 10.73 -5.42 -2.19
C LEU A 56 11.94 -5.63 -1.26
N ALA A 57 12.51 -6.84 -1.26
CA ALA A 57 13.70 -7.14 -0.48
C ALA A 57 14.91 -6.28 -0.88
N ALA A 58 15.11 -6.05 -2.19
CA ALA A 58 16.19 -5.19 -2.70
C ALA A 58 16.05 -3.73 -2.24
N LEU A 59 14.83 -3.28 -1.96
CA LEU A 59 14.53 -1.96 -1.40
C LEU A 59 14.44 -1.95 0.14
N GLY A 60 14.83 -3.05 0.80
CA GLY A 60 14.78 -3.18 2.26
C GLY A 60 13.35 -3.27 2.84
N MET A 61 12.36 -3.58 2.01
CA MET A 61 10.96 -3.71 2.44
C MET A 61 10.58 -5.17 2.67
N GLY A 62 9.97 -5.42 3.83
CA GLY A 62 9.37 -6.72 4.15
C GLY A 62 7.97 -6.89 3.59
N THR A 63 7.45 -8.12 3.66
CA THR A 63 6.03 -8.44 3.42
C THR A 63 5.23 -8.38 4.72
N ILE A 64 3.92 -8.17 4.64
CA ILE A 64 3.02 -8.13 5.79
C ILE A 64 2.11 -9.36 5.83
N GLY A 65 1.87 -9.93 7.02
CA GLY A 65 0.88 -10.98 7.20
C GLY A 65 -0.55 -10.41 7.27
N ALA A 66 -1.56 -11.22 6.99
CA ALA A 66 -2.95 -10.77 7.02
C ALA A 66 -3.36 -10.18 8.37
N ASP A 67 -3.05 -10.85 9.48
CA ASP A 67 -3.40 -10.39 10.83
C ASP A 67 -2.70 -9.07 11.20
N ASP A 68 -1.45 -8.89 10.77
CA ASP A 68 -0.70 -7.65 10.97
C ASP A 68 -1.29 -6.52 10.13
N ALA A 69 -1.69 -6.80 8.90
CA ALA A 69 -2.32 -5.84 8.01
C ALA A 69 -3.69 -5.40 8.55
N MET A 70 -4.50 -6.32 9.05
CA MET A 70 -5.79 -5.97 9.65
C MET A 70 -5.62 -5.12 10.92
N ARG A 71 -4.64 -5.44 11.78
CA ARG A 71 -4.31 -4.60 12.95
C ARG A 71 -3.83 -3.20 12.56
N ALA A 72 -3.01 -3.10 11.51
CA ALA A 72 -2.56 -1.82 10.99
C ALA A 72 -3.73 -1.01 10.40
N LEU A 73 -4.65 -1.66 9.69
CA LEU A 73 -5.86 -1.02 9.15
C LEU A 73 -6.75 -0.50 10.28
N ASP A 74 -7.02 -1.30 11.30
CA ASP A 74 -7.78 -0.88 12.48
C ASP A 74 -7.15 0.35 13.16
N SER A 75 -5.82 0.37 13.26
CA SER A 75 -5.08 1.50 13.83
C SER A 75 -5.23 2.75 12.96
N ALA A 76 -5.08 2.61 11.64
CA ALA A 76 -5.24 3.71 10.69
C ALA A 76 -6.67 4.27 10.68
N MET A 77 -7.67 3.38 10.76
CA MET A 77 -9.08 3.77 10.81
C MET A 77 -9.48 4.46 12.11
N ARG A 78 -8.72 4.30 13.20
CA ARG A 78 -8.95 4.95 14.50
C ARG A 78 -8.16 6.26 14.68
N GLY A 79 -7.01 6.38 14.00
CA GLY A 79 -6.11 7.53 14.10
C GLY A 79 -6.52 8.75 13.27
N ASP A 80 -7.44 8.58 12.34
CA ASP A 80 -8.17 9.65 11.65
C ASP A 80 -9.34 10.20 12.48
#